data_AF-A0A6P0JQI7-F1
#
_entry.id   AF-A0A6P0JQI7-F1
#
_cell.length_a   1.000
_cell.length_b   1.000
_cell.length_c   1.000
_cell.angle_alpha   90.00
_cell.angle_beta   90.00
_cell.angle_gamma   90.00
#
_symmetry.space_group_name_H-M   'P 1'
#
loop_
_entity.id
_entity.type
_entity.pdbx_description
1 polymer ?
#
loop_
_entity_poly.entity_id
_entity_poly.type
_entity_poly.pdbx_seq_one_letter_code
_entity_poly.pdbx_strand_id
1 'polypeptide(L)'
;MNKNQFIHKGNGDQIAGDKVGRDKIRTQINNNPELAQTLEDFKALIEKFSEEYNPNTEKGQNLIQGEIVETLQQNPTLRKRIIAMLQAMGETTLDELIDHPAAKISIAGVKGFITGEAG
;
A
#
# COMPACT_ATOMS: atom_id res chain seq x y z
N MET A 1 5.90 -43.98 22.33
CA MET A 1 6.47 -43.14 21.25
C MET A 1 5.61 -43.30 20.00
N ASN A 2 4.88 -42.27 19.60
CA ASN A 2 4.72 -41.80 18.21
C ASN A 2 3.74 -40.62 18.18
N LYS A 3 4.28 -39.43 17.91
CA LYS A 3 3.56 -38.21 17.57
C LYS A 3 3.54 -38.16 16.04
N ASN A 4 2.39 -38.07 15.37
CA ASN A 4 2.26 -37.18 14.21
C ASN A 4 0.82 -36.90 13.79
N GLN A 5 0.39 -35.68 14.13
CA GLN A 5 -0.40 -34.75 13.31
C GLN A 5 -1.80 -35.17 12.84
N PHE A 6 -2.78 -34.89 13.70
CA PHE A 6 -4.07 -34.37 13.26
C PHE A 6 -3.92 -32.88 12.97
N ILE A 7 -4.10 -32.46 11.72
CA ILE A 7 -4.52 -31.09 11.40
C ILE A 7 -5.80 -31.13 10.57
N HIS A 8 -6.89 -30.82 11.29
CA HIS A 8 -8.10 -30.11 10.87
C HIS A 8 -7.91 -29.19 9.65
N LYS A 9 -8.88 -28.81 8.80
CA LYS A 9 -10.34 -28.97 8.66
C LYS A 9 -10.72 -27.88 7.64
N GLY A 10 -11.63 -28.13 6.70
CA GLY A 10 -12.33 -27.02 6.04
C GLY A 10 -12.74 -27.25 4.59
N ASN A 11 -14.00 -27.63 4.41
CA ASN A 11 -14.77 -27.50 3.18
C ASN A 11 -14.87 -26.05 2.70
N GLY A 12 -15.15 -25.84 1.41
CA GLY A 12 -15.83 -24.63 0.94
C GLY A 12 -15.23 -23.99 -0.31
N ASP A 13 -15.91 -24.17 -1.43
CA ASP A 13 -16.42 -23.07 -2.26
C ASP A 13 -15.54 -21.83 -2.48
N GLN A 14 -15.04 -21.68 -3.71
CA GLN A 14 -14.99 -20.41 -4.44
C GLN A 14 -14.22 -19.21 -3.84
N ILE A 15 -12.89 -19.28 -3.64
CA ILE A 15 -12.06 -18.07 -3.38
C ILE A 15 -10.60 -18.21 -3.86
N ALA A 16 -10.34 -18.81 -5.02
CA ALA A 16 -8.96 -19.16 -5.42
C ALA A 16 -8.16 -18.02 -6.10
N GLY A 17 -8.80 -16.94 -6.56
CA GLY A 17 -8.10 -15.82 -7.20
C GLY A 17 -7.53 -14.79 -6.21
N ASP A 18 -8.37 -14.36 -5.26
CA ASP A 18 -8.08 -13.23 -4.37
C ASP A 18 -7.11 -13.60 -3.23
N LYS A 19 -7.33 -14.73 -2.54
CA LYS A 19 -6.50 -15.16 -1.42
C LYS A 19 -5.08 -15.57 -1.82
N VAL A 20 -4.92 -16.25 -2.96
CA VAL A 20 -3.61 -16.73 -3.42
C VAL A 20 -2.73 -15.55 -3.87
N GLY A 21 -3.32 -14.51 -4.45
CA GLY A 21 -2.63 -13.27 -4.79
C GLY A 21 -2.11 -12.55 -3.55
N ARG A 22 -3.00 -12.26 -2.58
CA ARG A 22 -2.63 -11.55 -1.35
C ARG A 22 -1.59 -12.29 -0.51
N ASP A 23 -1.64 -13.62 -0.46
CA ASP A 23 -0.68 -14.44 0.29
C ASP A 23 0.74 -14.41 -0.34
N LYS A 24 0.83 -14.44 -1.67
CA LYS A 24 2.10 -14.27 -2.42
C LYS A 24 2.67 -12.88 -2.22
N ILE A 25 1.83 -11.84 -2.29
CA ILE A 25 2.22 -10.45 -2.05
C ILE A 25 2.77 -10.29 -0.64
N ARG A 26 2.05 -10.79 0.38
CA ARG A 26 2.50 -10.71 1.78
C ARG A 26 3.80 -11.46 2.02
N THR A 27 3.99 -12.59 1.33
CA THR A 27 5.25 -13.33 1.33
C THR A 27 6.38 -12.48 0.73
N GLN A 28 6.16 -11.81 -0.41
CA GLN A 28 7.20 -10.95 -1.01
C GLN A 28 7.59 -9.77 -0.12
N ILE A 29 6.61 -9.13 0.52
CA ILE A 29 6.83 -8.06 1.49
C ILE A 29 7.65 -8.57 2.68
N ASN A 30 7.30 -9.74 3.22
CA ASN A 30 8.02 -10.34 4.33
C ASN A 30 9.47 -10.72 3.98
N ASN A 31 9.76 -11.00 2.70
CA ASN A 31 11.11 -11.28 2.22
C ASN A 31 11.91 -10.00 1.91
N ASN A 32 11.27 -8.82 1.88
CA ASN A 32 11.94 -7.55 1.67
C ASN A 32 11.58 -6.54 2.76
N PRO A 33 12.32 -6.53 3.89
CA PRO A 33 11.97 -5.70 5.04
C PRO A 33 11.95 -4.20 4.72
N GLU A 34 12.73 -3.72 3.75
CA GLU A 34 12.65 -2.32 3.32
C GLU A 34 11.30 -1.99 2.66
N LEU A 35 10.72 -2.89 1.87
CA LEU A 35 9.39 -2.68 1.28
C LEU A 35 8.30 -2.74 2.34
N ALA A 36 8.40 -3.67 3.30
CA ALA A 36 7.47 -3.74 4.42
C ALA A 36 7.46 -2.44 5.22
N GLN A 37 8.65 -1.94 5.59
CA GLN A 37 8.79 -0.69 6.34
C GLN A 37 8.31 0.51 5.53
N THR A 38 8.59 0.56 4.23
CA THR A 38 8.12 1.65 3.36
C THR A 38 6.59 1.63 3.22
N LEU A 39 5.97 0.45 3.15
CA LEU A 39 4.53 0.31 3.12
C LEU A 39 3.89 0.78 4.42
N GLU A 40 4.48 0.41 5.57
CA GLU A 40 4.01 0.84 6.88
C GLU A 40 4.14 2.36 7.04
N ASP A 41 5.28 2.95 6.64
CA ASP A 41 5.50 4.40 6.67
C ASP A 41 4.50 5.14 5.76
N PHE A 42 4.29 4.65 4.54
CA PHE A 42 3.31 5.22 3.62
C PHE A 42 1.88 5.08 4.15
N LYS A 43 1.52 3.94 4.75
CA LYS A 43 0.22 3.75 5.39
C LYS A 43 0.03 4.71 6.56
N ALA A 44 1.03 4.90 7.40
CA ALA A 44 0.98 5.86 8.51
C ALA A 44 0.82 7.30 8.01
N LEU A 45 1.48 7.68 6.91
CA LEU A 45 1.28 8.99 6.27
C LEU A 45 -0.16 9.15 5.77
N ILE A 46 -0.68 8.14 5.08
CA ILE A 46 -2.06 8.14 4.57
C ILE A 46 -3.07 8.29 5.71
N GLU A 47 -2.89 7.53 6.79
CA GLU A 47 -3.76 7.57 7.96
C GLU A 47 -3.73 8.96 8.61
N LYS A 48 -2.53 9.51 8.83
CA LYS A 48 -2.35 10.85 9.38
C LYS A 48 -3.07 11.92 8.56
N PHE A 49 -2.88 11.94 7.24
CA PHE A 49 -3.53 12.93 6.38
C PHE A 49 -5.03 12.66 6.23
N SER A 50 -5.46 11.40 6.28
CA SER A 50 -6.88 11.04 6.28
C SER A 50 -7.61 11.59 7.50
N GLU A 51 -7.02 11.44 8.68
CA GLU A 51 -7.57 11.98 9.93
C GLU A 51 -7.64 13.52 9.89
N GLU A 52 -6.67 14.18 9.25
CA GLU A 52 -6.59 15.64 9.19
C GLU A 52 -7.55 16.26 8.14
N TYR A 53 -7.65 15.67 6.95
CA TYR A 53 -8.30 16.31 5.79
C TYR A 53 -9.61 15.65 5.32
N ASN A 54 -10.00 14.51 5.90
CA ASN A 54 -11.18 13.71 5.55
C ASN A 54 -11.20 13.22 4.07
N PRO A 55 -10.84 11.96 3.80
CA PRO A 55 -10.72 11.42 2.45
C PRO A 55 -12.06 11.19 1.74
N ASN A 56 -13.18 11.39 2.43
CA ASN A 56 -14.52 11.22 1.84
C ASN A 56 -15.00 12.48 1.11
N THR A 57 -14.23 13.56 1.14
CA THR A 57 -14.57 14.83 0.47
C THR A 57 -13.57 15.15 -0.62
N GLU A 58 -14.02 15.74 -1.73
CA GLU A 58 -13.14 16.14 -2.84
C GLU A 58 -12.01 17.09 -2.36
N LYS A 59 -12.36 18.06 -1.51
CA LYS A 59 -11.39 18.97 -0.91
C LYS A 59 -10.35 18.22 -0.07
N GLY A 60 -10.79 17.26 0.74
CA GLY A 60 -9.90 16.45 1.57
C GLY A 60 -8.98 15.56 0.74
N GLN A 61 -9.50 14.94 -0.31
CA GLN A 61 -8.72 14.15 -1.26
C GLN A 61 -7.62 14.99 -1.93
N ASN A 62 -7.94 16.18 -2.42
CA ASN A 62 -6.95 17.06 -3.02
C ASN A 62 -5.87 17.50 -2.02
N LEU A 63 -6.23 17.78 -0.77
CA LEU A 63 -5.27 18.12 0.28
C LEU A 63 -4.36 16.92 0.60
N ILE A 64 -4.91 15.74 0.84
CA ILE A 64 -4.13 14.50 1.08
C ILE A 64 -3.17 14.25 -0.09
N GLN A 65 -3.63 14.41 -1.33
CA GLN A 65 -2.79 14.23 -2.50
C GLN A 65 -1.62 15.23 -2.51
N GLY A 66 -1.92 16.52 -2.28
CA GLY A 66 -0.91 17.58 -2.22
C GLY A 66 0.13 17.34 -1.13
N GLU A 67 -0.30 17.01 0.09
CA GLU A 67 0.57 16.75 1.24
C GLU A 67 1.48 15.54 1.02
N ILE A 68 0.95 14.47 0.41
CA ILE A 68 1.75 13.30 0.03
C ILE A 68 2.82 13.72 -0.98
N VAL A 69 2.46 14.44 -2.05
CA VAL A 69 3.41 14.91 -3.06
C VAL A 69 4.47 15.83 -2.43
N GLU A 70 4.06 16.77 -1.60
CA GLU A 70 4.98 17.67 -0.89
C GLU A 70 5.93 16.89 0.02
N THR A 71 5.43 15.92 0.78
CA THR A 71 6.25 15.04 1.64
C THR A 71 7.31 14.30 0.82
N LEU A 72 6.95 13.83 -0.39
CA LEU A 72 7.89 13.19 -1.31
C LEU A 72 8.90 14.16 -1.92
N GLN A 73 8.51 15.41 -2.18
CA GLN A 73 9.42 16.45 -2.65
C GLN A 73 10.43 16.84 -1.57
N GLN A 74 9.99 16.98 -0.32
CA GLN A 74 10.85 17.31 0.82
C GLN A 74 11.78 16.14 1.20
N ASN A 75 11.35 14.89 0.97
CA ASN A 75 12.09 13.68 1.36
C ASN A 75 12.44 12.82 0.14
N PRO A 76 13.53 13.12 -0.58
CA PRO A 76 13.92 12.37 -1.79
C PRO A 76 14.25 10.89 -1.50
N THR A 77 14.71 10.57 -0.28
CA THR A 77 14.95 9.18 0.14
C THR A 77 13.64 8.41 0.26
N LEU A 78 12.65 8.99 0.95
CA LEU A 78 11.33 8.38 1.11
C LEU A 78 10.63 8.25 -0.24
N ARG A 79 10.73 9.29 -1.08
CA ARG A 79 10.28 9.26 -2.48
C ARG A 79 10.82 8.04 -3.22
N LYS A 80 12.14 7.85 -3.27
CA LYS A 80 12.73 6.71 -3.99
C LYS A 80 12.21 5.37 -3.48
N ARG A 81 12.05 5.23 -2.16
CA ARG A 81 11.51 4.02 -1.53
C ARG A 81 10.06 3.77 -1.92
N ILE A 82 9.20 4.78 -1.83
CA ILE A 82 7.78 4.68 -2.18
C ILE A 82 7.60 4.41 -3.69
N ILE A 83 8.43 5.01 -4.55
CA ILE A 83 8.43 4.72 -5.99
C ILE A 83 8.82 3.26 -6.24
N ALA A 84 9.93 2.79 -5.65
CA ALA A 84 10.37 1.41 -5.81
C ALA A 84 9.33 0.41 -5.28
N MET A 85 8.68 0.75 -4.17
CA MET A 85 7.57 0.01 -3.60
C MET A 85 6.37 -0.06 -4.56
N LEU A 86 5.94 1.09 -5.10
CA LEU A 86 4.85 1.19 -6.07
C LEU A 86 5.15 0.42 -7.35
N GLN A 87 6.41 0.43 -7.82
CA GLN A 87 6.83 -0.33 -8.99
C GLN A 87 6.91 -1.84 -8.70
N ALA A 88 7.31 -2.24 -7.50
CA ALA A 88 7.43 -3.65 -7.11
C ALA A 88 6.07 -4.30 -6.82
N MET A 89 5.17 -3.59 -6.15
CA MET A 89 3.87 -4.10 -5.73
C MET A 89 2.75 -3.77 -6.72
N GLY A 90 2.80 -2.60 -7.36
CA GLY A 90 1.72 -2.08 -8.19
C GLY A 90 0.65 -1.33 -7.38
N GLU A 91 -0.10 -0.46 -8.06
CA GLU A 91 -1.16 0.37 -7.48
C GLU A 91 -2.29 -0.47 -6.87
N THR A 92 -2.79 -1.47 -7.60
CA THR A 92 -3.87 -2.36 -7.13
C THR A 92 -3.49 -3.08 -5.86
N THR A 93 -2.28 -3.64 -5.82
CA THR A 93 -1.78 -4.36 -4.64
C THR A 93 -1.66 -3.44 -3.42
N LEU A 94 -1.16 -2.22 -3.60
CA LEU A 94 -1.04 -1.25 -2.52
C LEU A 94 -2.41 -0.83 -2.00
N ASP A 95 -3.37 -0.57 -2.89
CA ASP A 95 -4.75 -0.28 -2.53
C ASP A 95 -5.35 -1.39 -1.65
N GLU A 96 -5.17 -2.65 -2.07
CA GLU A 96 -5.66 -3.81 -1.32
C GLU A 96 -4.95 -4.01 0.03
N LEU A 97 -3.66 -3.71 0.13
CA LEU A 97 -2.88 -3.87 1.36
C LEU A 97 -3.18 -2.80 2.39
N ILE A 98 -3.35 -1.56 1.92
CA ILE A 98 -3.61 -0.41 2.77
C ILE A 98 -5.08 -0.43 3.21
N ASP A 99 -6.00 -0.85 2.31
CA ASP A 99 -7.44 -0.99 2.55
C ASP A 99 -8.04 0.28 3.18
N HIS A 100 -7.77 1.43 2.55
CA HIS A 100 -8.11 2.73 3.12
C HIS A 100 -8.65 3.68 2.03
N PRO A 101 -9.71 4.49 2.29
CA PRO A 101 -10.30 5.39 1.29
C PRO A 101 -9.29 6.38 0.72
N ALA A 102 -8.35 6.86 1.54
CA ALA A 102 -7.26 7.74 1.10
C ALA A 102 -6.16 7.03 0.29
N ALA A 103 -6.06 5.70 0.31
CA ALA A 103 -4.98 4.96 -0.33
C ALA A 103 -4.93 5.22 -1.84
N LYS A 104 -6.06 5.12 -2.54
CA LYS A 104 -6.16 5.38 -3.98
C LYS A 104 -5.70 6.78 -4.34
N ILE A 105 -6.08 7.78 -3.55
CA ILE A 105 -5.74 9.18 -3.77
C ILE A 105 -4.26 9.41 -3.56
N SER A 106 -3.69 8.85 -2.48
CA SER A 106 -2.26 8.96 -2.20
C SER A 106 -1.42 8.25 -3.26
N ILE A 107 -1.79 7.02 -3.65
CA ILE A 107 -1.11 6.28 -4.72
C ILE A 107 -1.20 7.04 -6.05
N ALA A 108 -2.38 7.58 -6.38
CA ALA A 108 -2.57 8.41 -7.56
C ALA A 108 -1.74 9.69 -7.50
N GLY A 109 -1.58 10.32 -6.32
CA GLY A 109 -0.67 11.45 -6.10
C GLY A 109 0.78 11.10 -6.38
N VAL A 110 1.27 10.01 -5.80
CA VAL A 110 2.63 9.50 -6.06
C VAL A 110 2.83 9.21 -7.55
N LYS A 111 1.87 8.51 -8.17
CA LYS A 111 1.93 8.16 -9.59
C LYS A 111 1.88 9.38 -10.50
N GLY A 112 1.01 10.34 -10.19
CA GLY A 112 0.91 11.63 -10.88
C GLY A 112 2.20 12.43 -10.76
N PHE A 113 2.86 12.39 -9.61
CA PHE A 113 4.16 13.02 -9.40
C PHE A 113 5.27 12.35 -10.22
N ILE A 114 5.36 11.01 -10.23
CA ILE A 114 6.34 10.27 -11.06
C ILE A 114 6.10 10.51 -12.55
N THR A 115 4.85 10.50 -12.98
CA THR A 115 4.46 10.63 -14.41
C THR A 115 4.56 12.08 -14.88
N GLY A 116 4.25 13.03 -14.00
CA GLY A 116 4.28 14.47 -14.26
C GLY A 116 5.68 15.10 -14.19
N GLU A 117 6.68 14.39 -13.68
CA GLU A 117 8.10 14.78 -13.78
C GLU A 117 8.70 14.55 -15.18
N ALA A 118 7.89 14.10 -16.15
CA ALA A 118 8.21 14.12 -17.59
C ALA A 118 7.49 15.29 -18.27
N GLY A 119 7.88 16.51 -17.92
CA GLY A 119 7.42 17.76 -18.53
C GLY A 119 8.47 18.84 -18.45
#